data_AF-A0A914CQ60-F1
#
_entry.id   AF-A0A914CQ60-F1
#
_cell.length_a   1.000
_cell.length_b   1.000
_cell.length_c   1.000
_cell.angle_alpha   90.00
_cell.angle_beta   90.00
_cell.angle_gamma   90.00
#
_symmetry.space_group_name_H-M   'P 1'
#
loop_
_entity.id
_entity.type
_entity.pdbx_description
1 polymer ?
#
loop_
_entity_poly.entity_id
_entity_poly.type
_entity_poly.pdbx_seq_one_letter_code
_entity_poly.pdbx_strand_id
1 'polypeptide(L)'
;MVGEQPQQEQEYAESCEWDKKSQRLKDSNGYRLRAAGLCVRLDQNNEKQLLLVSGRNRHDHWVVPGGGIEEFENSQEAALRELEEEAGIKAVVKELVGEFTNM
;
A
#
# COMPACT_ATOMS: atom_id res chain seq x y z
N MET A 1 16.40 -15.72 43.32
CA MET A 1 15.61 -14.49 43.15
C MET A 1 16.63 -13.39 42.91
N VAL A 2 16.71 -12.73 41.77
CA VAL A 2 15.69 -12.03 40.99
C VAL A 2 16.14 -12.20 39.52
N GLY A 3 15.35 -12.68 38.57
CA GLY A 3 14.06 -12.13 38.15
C GLY A 3 14.32 -11.08 37.07
N GLU A 4 14.30 -11.55 35.81
CA GLU A 4 14.03 -10.84 34.54
C GLU A 4 14.71 -9.48 34.27
N GLN A 5 15.36 -9.37 33.10
CA GLN A 5 15.62 -8.08 32.42
C GLN A 5 14.58 -7.90 31.28
N PRO A 6 13.36 -7.41 31.56
CA PRO A 6 12.33 -7.18 30.55
C PRO A 6 12.49 -5.83 29.82
N GLN A 7 13.42 -4.98 30.26
CA GLN A 7 13.49 -3.57 29.83
C GLN A 7 14.17 -3.38 28.47
N GLN A 8 15.17 -4.20 28.14
CA GLN A 8 15.95 -4.03 26.91
C GLN A 8 15.19 -4.51 25.65
N GLU A 9 14.29 -5.47 25.83
CA GLU A 9 13.41 -6.00 24.78
C GLU A 9 12.21 -5.06 24.54
N GLN A 10 11.73 -4.38 25.59
CA GLN A 10 10.71 -3.34 25.50
C GLN A 10 11.22 -2.09 24.77
N GLU A 11 12.46 -1.65 25.04
CA GLU A 11 13.05 -0.49 24.36
C GLU A 11 13.32 -0.77 22.87
N TYR A 12 13.68 -2.01 22.51
CA TYR A 12 13.83 -2.44 21.12
C TYR A 12 12.48 -2.54 20.40
N ALA A 13 11.47 -3.09 21.08
CA ALA A 13 10.10 -3.16 20.57
C ALA A 13 9.46 -1.77 20.42
N GLU A 14 9.71 -0.84 21.35
CA GLU A 14 9.28 0.56 21.25
C GLU A 14 10.04 1.31 20.15
N SER A 15 11.33 1.02 19.91
CA SER A 15 12.06 1.56 18.75
C SER A 15 11.47 1.07 17.41
N CYS A 16 10.93 -0.16 17.37
CA CYS A 16 10.19 -0.69 16.23
C CYS A 16 8.77 -0.10 16.12
N GLU A 17 8.22 0.47 17.19
CA GLU A 17 6.96 1.21 17.15
C GLU A 17 7.13 2.68 16.75
N TRP A 18 8.34 3.24 16.95
CA TRP A 18 8.75 4.61 16.64
C TRP A 18 9.03 4.90 15.16
N ASP A 19 8.27 4.32 14.22
CA ASP A 19 8.00 5.00 12.93
C ASP A 19 6.81 4.45 12.12
N LYS A 20 5.74 3.97 12.77
CA LYS A 20 4.48 3.62 12.08
C LYS A 20 3.75 4.83 11.44
N LYS A 21 4.36 6.02 11.45
CA LYS A 21 4.02 7.13 10.56
C LYS A 21 4.98 7.10 9.38
N SER A 22 4.78 6.13 8.49
CA SER A 22 5.32 6.14 7.14
C SER A 22 5.35 7.58 6.59
N GLN A 23 6.57 8.10 6.42
CA GLN A 23 6.83 9.42 5.89
C GLN A 23 6.42 9.40 4.41
N ARG A 24 5.15 9.72 4.14
CA ARG A 24 4.61 9.74 2.77
C ARG A 24 5.45 10.65 1.87
N LEU A 25 6.08 10.05 0.88
CA LEU A 25 7.01 10.75 0.00
C LEU A 25 6.30 11.77 -0.89
N LYS A 26 7.03 12.82 -1.26
CA LYS A 26 6.58 13.87 -2.19
C LYS A 26 7.63 14.13 -3.26
N ASP A 27 7.17 14.54 -4.44
CA ASP A 27 8.05 15.04 -5.51
C ASP A 27 8.52 16.48 -5.24
N SER A 28 9.37 17.00 -6.13
CA SER A 28 9.89 18.38 -6.07
C SER A 28 8.80 19.46 -6.15
N ASN A 29 7.64 19.12 -6.70
CA ASN A 29 6.51 20.02 -6.86
C ASN A 29 5.53 19.92 -5.67
N GLY A 30 5.82 19.07 -4.69
CA GLY A 30 5.01 18.86 -3.48
C GLY A 30 3.85 17.89 -3.63
N TYR A 31 3.71 17.21 -4.78
CA TYR A 31 2.71 16.16 -4.97
C TYR A 31 3.11 14.92 -4.18
N ARG A 32 2.11 14.28 -3.55
CA ARG A 32 2.34 13.00 -2.85
C ARG A 32 2.58 11.90 -3.88
N LEU A 33 3.66 11.14 -3.68
CA LEU A 33 3.93 9.95 -4.47
C LEU A 33 2.98 8.83 -4.03
N ARG A 34 2.32 8.22 -5.02
CA ARG A 34 1.33 7.16 -4.81
C ARG A 34 1.51 6.05 -5.83
N ALA A 35 1.14 4.84 -5.42
CA ALA A 35 1.08 3.68 -6.28
C ALA A 35 -0.27 2.98 -6.12
N ALA A 36 -0.74 2.33 -7.18
CA ALA A 36 -2.02 1.64 -7.21
C ALA A 36 -1.93 0.37 -8.07
N GLY A 37 -2.71 -0.65 -7.72
CA GLY A 37 -2.72 -1.94 -8.40
C GLY A 37 -3.99 -2.17 -9.23
N LEU A 38 -3.85 -2.41 -10.54
CA LEU A 38 -4.95 -2.86 -11.39
C LEU A 38 -4.93 -4.38 -11.54
N CYS A 39 -5.75 -5.06 -10.74
CA CYS A 39 -5.93 -6.51 -10.82
C CYS A 39 -7.00 -6.88 -11.82
N VAL A 40 -6.59 -7.55 -12.89
CA VAL A 40 -7.48 -8.04 -13.95
C VAL A 40 -7.64 -9.55 -13.83
N ARG A 41 -8.89 -10.02 -13.86
CA ARG A 41 -9.22 -11.42 -14.10
C ARG A 41 -10.02 -11.56 -15.39
N LEU A 42 -9.98 -12.74 -16.00
CA LEU A 42 -10.92 -13.12 -17.06
C LEU A 42 -12.08 -13.89 -16.43
N ASP A 43 -13.29 -13.67 -16.92
CA ASP A 43 -14.43 -14.51 -16.58
C ASP A 43 -14.59 -15.70 -17.55
N GLN A 44 -15.68 -16.45 -17.41
CA GLN A 44 -15.95 -17.62 -18.26
C GLN A 44 -16.12 -17.28 -19.76
N ASN A 45 -16.32 -16.01 -20.11
CA ASN A 45 -16.49 -15.52 -21.47
C ASN A 45 -15.22 -14.85 -22.02
N ASN A 46 -14.09 -14.91 -21.31
CA ASN A 46 -12.86 -14.16 -21.58
C ASN A 46 -13.03 -12.64 -21.51
N GLU A 47 -14.03 -12.13 -20.78
CA GLU A 47 -14.16 -10.69 -20.54
C GLU A 47 -13.28 -10.26 -19.37
N LYS A 48 -12.59 -9.13 -19.54
CA LYS A 48 -11.72 -8.56 -18.50
C LYS A 48 -12.57 -7.93 -17.41
N GLN A 49 -12.32 -8.32 -16.17
CA GLN A 49 -12.92 -7.72 -14.99
C GLN A 49 -11.84 -7.16 -14.08
N LEU A 50 -12.09 -5.95 -13.56
CA LEU A 50 -11.19 -5.25 -12.64
C LEU A 50 -11.67 -5.43 -11.20
N LEU A 51 -10.72 -5.65 -10.30
CA LEU A 51 -10.96 -5.58 -8.86
C LEU A 51 -10.94 -4.12 -8.40
N LEU A 52 -11.98 -3.72 -7.67
CA LEU A 52 -12.10 -2.44 -7.00
C LEU A 52 -12.44 -2.68 -5.53
N VAL A 53 -12.09 -1.72 -4.68
CA VAL A 53 -12.43 -1.72 -3.24
C VAL A 53 -13.35 -0.54 -2.92
N SER A 54 -14.08 -0.61 -1.81
CA SER A 54 -14.90 0.50 -1.37
C SER A 54 -14.04 1.64 -0.83
N GLY A 55 -14.41 2.88 -1.16
CA GLY A 55 -13.67 4.06 -0.72
C GLY A 55 -13.71 4.21 0.80
N ARG A 56 -12.55 4.46 1.41
CA ARG A 56 -12.40 4.60 2.88
C ARG A 56 -13.27 5.68 3.52
N ASN A 57 -13.47 6.81 2.83
CA ASN A 57 -14.26 7.96 3.31
C ASN A 57 -15.65 8.06 2.67
N ARG A 58 -15.91 7.26 1.63
CA ARG A 58 -17.14 7.24 0.84
C ARG A 58 -17.41 5.81 0.40
N HIS A 59 -18.09 5.07 1.26
CA HIS A 59 -18.37 3.65 1.06
C HIS A 59 -19.30 3.36 -0.14
N ASP A 60 -19.94 4.40 -0.67
CA ASP A 60 -20.75 4.39 -1.89
C ASP A 60 -19.92 4.53 -3.18
N HIS A 61 -18.60 4.72 -3.07
CA HIS A 61 -17.69 4.83 -4.21
C HIS A 61 -16.76 3.62 -4.30
N TRP A 62 -16.48 3.19 -5.53
CA TRP A 62 -15.46 2.19 -5.83
C TRP A 62 -14.16 2.87 -6.24
N VAL A 63 -13.04 2.40 -5.70
CA VAL A 63 -11.70 2.93 -5.98
C VAL A 63 -10.75 1.79 -6.35
N VAL A 64 -9.71 2.15 -7.10
CA VAL A 64 -8.58 1.25 -7.34
C VAL A 64 -7.77 1.17 -6.04
N PRO A 65 -7.40 -0.04 -5.57
CA PRO A 65 -6.54 -0.21 -4.40
C PRO A 65 -5.22 0.53 -4.58
N GLY A 66 -4.82 1.32 -3.59
CA GLY A 66 -3.59 2.09 -3.69
C GLY A 66 -3.44 3.21 -2.66
N GLY A 67 -2.20 3.50 -2.30
CA GLY A 67 -1.88 4.44 -1.24
C GLY A 67 -0.60 5.22 -1.52
N GLY A 68 0.08 5.61 -0.45
CA GLY A 68 1.31 6.41 -0.53
C GLY A 68 2.52 5.52 -0.73
N ILE A 69 3.52 6.02 -1.46
CA ILE A 69 4.84 5.39 -1.48
C ILE A 69 5.57 5.78 -0.19
N GLU A 70 6.04 4.78 0.54
CA GLU A 70 6.80 4.89 1.78
C GLU A 70 8.30 4.97 1.54
N GLU A 71 9.08 5.20 2.60
CA GLU A 71 10.53 5.16 2.51
C GLU A 71 11.01 3.74 2.16
N PHE A 72 12.05 3.67 1.32
CA PHE A 72 12.70 2.42 0.92
C PHE A 72 11.87 1.45 0.06
N GLU A 73 10.68 1.84 -0.39
CA GLU A 73 9.92 1.10 -1.40
C GLU A 73 9.88 1.83 -2.76
N ASN A 74 9.85 1.05 -3.84
CA ASN A 74 9.55 1.55 -5.19
C ASN A 74 8.04 1.47 -5.48
N SER A 75 7.60 2.03 -6.62
CA SER A 75 6.17 2.07 -6.98
C SER A 75 5.53 0.68 -7.14
N GLN A 76 6.28 -0.33 -7.55
CA GLN A 76 5.76 -1.70 -7.68
C GLN A 76 5.57 -2.35 -6.31
N GLU A 77 6.55 -2.20 -5.41
CA GLU A 77 6.47 -2.68 -4.03
C GLU A 77 5.28 -2.04 -3.29
N ALA A 78 5.16 -0.71 -3.41
CA ALA A 78 4.04 0.05 -2.85
C ALA A 78 2.68 -0.45 -3.40
N ALA A 79 2.56 -0.65 -4.72
CA ALA A 79 1.32 -1.15 -5.32
C ALA A 79 0.95 -2.56 -4.83
N LEU A 80 1.94 -3.45 -4.67
CA LEU A 80 1.72 -4.80 -4.16
C LEU A 80 1.32 -4.81 -2.70
N ARG A 81 1.99 -4.00 -1.85
CA ARG A 81 1.66 -3.82 -0.43
C ARG A 81 0.22 -3.31 -0.26
N GLU A 82 -0.13 -2.23 -0.94
CA GLU A 82 -1.47 -1.63 -0.86
C GLU A 82 -2.56 -2.57 -1.36
N LEU A 83 -2.27 -3.36 -2.39
CA LEU A 83 -3.21 -4.36 -2.89
C LEU A 83 -3.45 -5.48 -1.86
N GLU A 84 -2.41 -5.90 -1.13
CA GLU A 84 -2.56 -6.87 -0.03
C GLU A 84 -3.33 -6.25 1.14
N GLU A 85 -3.01 -5.02 1.54
CA GLU A 85 -3.64 -4.32 2.67
C GLU A 85 -5.12 -3.98 2.42
N GLU A 86 -5.46 -3.44 1.25
CA GLU A 86 -6.81 -2.93 0.97
C GLU A 86 -7.73 -3.99 0.35
N ALA A 87 -7.19 -4.97 -0.39
CA ALA A 87 -7.97 -5.97 -1.10
C ALA A 87 -7.68 -7.43 -0.68
N GLY A 88 -6.65 -7.69 0.12
CA GLY A 88 -6.26 -9.05 0.50
C GLY A 88 -5.72 -9.88 -0.67
N ILE A 89 -5.20 -9.23 -1.73
CA ILE A 89 -4.73 -9.92 -2.94
C ILE A 89 -3.21 -9.93 -3.01
N LYS A 90 -2.63 -11.12 -3.18
CA LYS A 90 -1.22 -11.31 -3.56
C LYS A 90 -1.12 -11.41 -5.08
N ALA A 91 -0.25 -10.61 -5.68
CA ALA A 91 -0.12 -10.51 -7.14
C ALA A 91 1.34 -10.46 -7.59
N VAL A 92 1.55 -10.54 -8.90
CA VAL A 92 2.84 -10.30 -9.56
C VAL A 92 2.63 -9.21 -10.60
N VAL A 93 3.47 -8.17 -10.56
CA VAL A 93 3.39 -7.06 -11.52
C VAL A 93 3.74 -7.55 -12.92
N LYS A 94 2.90 -7.21 -13.89
CA LYS A 94 3.10 -7.56 -15.32
C LYS A 94 3.63 -6.40 -16.13
N GLU A 95 3.06 -5.22 -15.94
CA GLU A 95 3.40 -4.02 -16.72
C GLU A 95 3.08 -2.75 -15.93
N LEU A 96 3.75 -1.65 -16.29
CA LEU A 96 3.40 -0.30 -15.85
C LEU A 96 2.34 0.26 -16.82
N VAL A 97 1.17 0.60 -16.30
CA VAL A 97 0.08 1.16 -17.12
C VAL A 97 0.31 2.63 -17.44
N GLY A 98 0.84 3.41 -16.49
CA GLY A 98 1.16 4.81 -16.68
C GLY A 98 1.31 5.57 -15.37
N GLU A 99 1.70 6.84 -15.49
CA GLU A 99 1.76 7.80 -14.40
C GLU A 99 0.58 8.77 -14.52
N PHE A 100 -0.11 9.02 -13.41
CA PHE A 100 -1.31 9.84 -13.37
C PHE A 100 -1.17 10.91 -12.30
N THR A 101 -1.36 12.18 -12.68
CA THR A 101 -1.32 13.31 -11.75
C THR A 101 -2.74 13.78 -11.47
N ASN A 102 -3.09 13.91 -10.19
CA ASN A 102 -4.32 14.59 -9.79
C ASN A 102 -4.00 16.06 -9.52
N MET A 103 -4.61 16.96 -10.30
CA MET A 103 -4.39 18.41 -10.22
C MET A 103 -5.24 19.07 -9.13
#